data_AF-A0AAD9H0U5-F1
#
_entry.id   AF-A0AAD9H0U5-F1
#
_cell.length_a   1.000
_cell.length_b   1.000
_cell.length_c   1.000
_cell.angle_alpha   90.00
_cell.angle_beta   90.00
_cell.angle_gamma   90.00
#
_symmetry.space_group_name_H-M   'P 1'
#
loop_
_entity.id
_entity.type
_entity.pdbx_description
1 polymer ?
#
loop_
_entity_poly.entity_id
_entity_poly.type
_entity_poly.pdbx_seq_one_letter_code
_entity_poly.pdbx_strand_id
1 'polypeptide(L)'
;MASGLESKILQAAVRNRELLAILAETDTAIPDLMQHRRLIADLDRQLQRSDRALSDLEARRKKELRDREKHHHHHHHLLHHHHHHHHHRDGGGGGGVVWRLVHKAVGRRERPTTAEDDAQRAAREEEEQQQRERLDALLREEESREREVNGNLRAQLSAALEAGGPLEAAARRHDEAQCELDTLYDDIFAPAGPDTATTTTTTTPNYPDEDRFEREAEEARRAYHDT
;
A
#
# COMPACT_ATOMS: atom_id res chain seq x y z
N MET A 1 37.84 -27.38 42.99
CA MET A 1 37.46 -26.93 41.63
C MET A 1 36.15 -27.54 41.15
N ALA A 2 35.83 -28.81 41.46
CA ALA A 2 34.54 -29.45 41.13
C ALA A 2 33.29 -28.67 41.60
N SER A 3 33.32 -28.09 42.81
CA SER A 3 32.20 -27.31 43.36
C SER A 3 31.81 -26.06 42.55
N GLY A 4 32.76 -25.47 41.81
CA GLY A 4 32.50 -24.30 40.97
C GLY A 4 31.75 -24.66 39.69
N LEU A 5 32.13 -25.77 39.07
CA LEU A 5 31.44 -26.28 37.88
C LEU A 5 30.04 -26.78 38.22
N GLU A 6 29.89 -27.54 39.31
CA GLU A 6 28.58 -28.01 39.79
C GLU A 6 27.64 -26.83 40.09
N SER A 7 28.14 -25.78 40.76
CA SER A 7 27.36 -24.57 41.01
C SER A 7 26.94 -23.86 39.72
N LYS A 8 27.84 -23.79 38.72
CA LYS A 8 27.51 -23.21 37.41
C LYS A 8 26.45 -24.03 36.69
N ILE A 9 26.57 -25.36 36.68
CA ILE A 9 25.60 -26.26 36.05
C ILE A 9 24.23 -26.11 36.71
N LEU A 10 24.16 -26.04 38.04
CA LEU A 10 22.89 -25.84 38.76
C LEU A 10 22.27 -24.47 38.44
N GLN A 11 23.06 -23.41 38.44
CA GLN A 11 22.57 -22.07 38.08
C GLN A 11 22.08 -22.03 36.63
N ALA A 12 22.83 -22.64 35.72
CA ALA A 12 22.47 -22.73 34.32
C ALA A 12 21.20 -23.57 34.10
N ALA A 13 20.99 -24.64 34.86
CA ALA A 13 19.77 -25.45 34.78
C ALA A 13 18.53 -24.65 35.20
N VAL A 14 18.63 -23.83 36.25
CA VAL A 14 17.54 -22.93 36.65
C VAL A 14 17.22 -21.94 35.53
N ARG A 15 18.26 -21.29 34.98
CA ARG A 15 18.08 -20.31 33.90
C ARG A 15 17.54 -20.93 32.61
N ASN A 16 18.03 -22.11 32.22
CA ASN A 16 17.55 -22.87 31.07
C ASN A 16 16.05 -23.15 31.18
N ARG A 17 15.56 -23.55 32.36
CA ARG A 17 14.12 -23.75 32.60
C ARG A 17 13.29 -22.47 32.37
N GLU A 18 13.80 -21.33 32.80
CA GLU A 18 13.13 -20.03 32.58
C GLU A 18 13.09 -19.67 31.09
N LEU A 19 14.21 -19.84 30.38
CA LEU A 19 14.32 -19.55 28.95
C LEU A 19 13.39 -20.46 28.13
N LEU A 20 13.39 -21.76 28.42
CA LEU A 20 12.47 -22.70 27.77
C LEU A 20 11.01 -22.36 28.03
N ALA A 21 10.67 -21.83 29.21
CA ALA A 21 9.31 -21.36 29.48
C ALA A 21 8.93 -20.14 28.62
N ILE A 22 9.85 -19.19 28.44
CA ILE A 22 9.65 -18.03 27.55
C ILE A 22 9.49 -18.50 26.10
N LEU A 23 10.33 -19.42 25.64
CA LEU A 23 10.26 -19.97 24.29
C LEU A 23 8.95 -20.70 24.03
N ALA A 24 8.46 -21.45 25.02
CA ALA A 24 7.16 -22.12 24.94
C ALA A 24 5.98 -21.13 24.95
N GLU A 25 6.06 -20.04 25.70
CA GLU A 25 5.03 -18.97 25.69
C GLU A 25 4.99 -18.22 24.35
N THR A 26 6.13 -18.13 23.67
CA THR A 26 6.31 -17.28 22.47
C THR A 26 6.55 -18.06 21.19
N ASP A 27 6.21 -19.36 21.15
CA ASP A 27 6.51 -20.26 20.04
C ASP A 27 5.91 -19.80 18.70
N THR A 28 4.72 -19.17 18.72
CA THR A 28 4.05 -18.63 17.54
C THR A 28 4.38 -17.16 17.26
N ALA A 29 5.16 -16.48 18.11
CA ALA A 29 5.31 -15.03 18.02
C ALA A 29 5.93 -14.56 16.69
N ILE A 30 6.93 -15.28 16.17
CA ILE A 30 7.58 -14.98 14.90
C ILE A 30 6.64 -15.21 13.70
N PRO A 31 6.00 -16.37 13.51
CA PRO A 31 5.07 -16.56 12.40
C PRO A 31 3.87 -15.62 12.48
N ASP A 32 3.35 -15.32 13.68
CA ASP A 32 2.27 -14.36 13.88
C ASP A 32 2.69 -12.95 13.46
N LEU A 33 3.90 -12.51 13.85
CA LEU A 33 4.46 -11.23 13.40
C LEU A 33 4.63 -11.19 11.88
N MET A 34 5.09 -12.27 11.26
CA MET A 34 5.22 -12.35 9.80
C MET A 34 3.87 -12.26 9.09
N GLN A 35 2.86 -12.97 9.59
CA GLN A 35 1.50 -12.90 9.04
C GLN A 35 0.92 -11.49 9.20
N HIS A 36 1.14 -10.87 10.35
CA HIS A 36 0.71 -9.51 10.63
C HIS A 36 1.36 -8.48 9.69
N ARG A 37 2.67 -8.59 9.44
CA ARG A 37 3.38 -7.74 8.47
C ARG A 37 2.85 -7.91 7.05
N ARG A 38 2.47 -9.13 6.65
CA ARG A 38 1.83 -9.39 5.34
C ARG A 38 0.46 -8.71 5.25
N LEU A 39 -0.35 -8.78 6.30
CA LEU A 39 -1.64 -8.11 6.36
C LEU A 39 -1.50 -6.59 6.17
N ILE A 40 -0.55 -5.96 6.87
CA ILE A 40 -0.25 -4.52 6.72
C ILE A 40 0.09 -4.21 5.25
N ALA A 41 0.99 -4.98 4.65
CA ALA A 41 1.39 -4.76 3.25
C ALA A 41 0.23 -4.91 2.26
N ASP A 42 -0.70 -5.84 2.51
CA ASP A 42 -1.89 -6.01 1.68
C ASP A 42 -2.91 -4.89 1.88
N LEU A 43 -3.11 -4.41 3.11
CA LEU A 43 -3.93 -3.23 3.41
C LEU A 43 -3.37 -1.97 2.72
N ASP A 44 -2.05 -1.75 2.77
CA ASP A 44 -1.40 -0.63 2.07
C ASP A 44 -1.64 -0.69 0.55
N ARG A 45 -1.55 -1.89 -0.05
CA ARG A 45 -1.84 -2.06 -1.48
C ARG A 45 -3.30 -1.77 -1.81
N GLN A 46 -4.23 -2.19 -0.96
CA GLN A 46 -5.66 -1.89 -1.13
C GLN A 46 -5.92 -0.39 -1.00
N LEU A 47 -5.29 0.26 -0.02
CA LEU A 47 -5.39 1.70 0.19
C LEU A 47 -4.86 2.48 -1.03
N GLN A 48 -3.70 2.11 -1.55
CA GLN A 48 -3.14 2.72 -2.77
C GLN A 48 -4.04 2.55 -3.99
N ARG A 49 -4.73 1.40 -4.12
CA ARG A 49 -5.70 1.19 -5.21
C ARG A 49 -6.92 2.10 -5.03
N SER A 50 -7.42 2.23 -3.81
CA SER A 50 -8.54 3.10 -3.48
C SER A 50 -8.21 4.58 -3.67
N ASP A 51 -7.02 5.03 -3.24
CA ASP A 51 -6.55 6.40 -3.46
C ASP A 51 -6.46 6.73 -4.97
N ARG A 52 -6.00 5.78 -5.78
CA ARG A 52 -6.00 5.93 -7.26
C ARG A 52 -7.41 6.03 -7.80
N ALA A 53 -8.33 5.17 -7.36
CA ALA A 53 -9.73 5.22 -7.78
C ALA A 53 -10.39 6.57 -7.45
N LEU A 54 -10.16 7.11 -6.25
CA LEU A 54 -10.61 8.45 -5.87
C LEU A 54 -10.01 9.52 -6.79
N SER A 55 -8.71 9.47 -7.05
CA SER A 55 -8.06 10.44 -7.94
C SER A 55 -8.60 10.39 -9.37
N ASP A 56 -8.94 9.20 -9.87
CA ASP A 56 -9.53 9.01 -11.19
C ASP A 56 -10.95 9.56 -11.25
N LEU A 57 -11.77 9.35 -10.21
CA LEU A 57 -13.12 9.92 -10.09
C LEU A 57 -13.08 11.46 -10.02
N GLU A 58 -12.17 12.03 -9.24
CA GLU A 58 -11.95 13.47 -9.16
C GLU A 58 -11.51 14.06 -10.51
N ALA A 59 -10.59 13.37 -11.20
CA ALA A 59 -10.13 13.78 -12.53
C ALA A 59 -11.26 13.75 -13.57
N ARG A 60 -12.09 12.70 -13.56
CA ARG A 60 -13.30 12.58 -14.40
C ARG A 60 -14.26 13.73 -14.13
N ARG A 61 -14.60 13.97 -12.86
CA ARG A 61 -15.49 15.08 -12.45
C ARG A 61 -14.95 16.44 -12.91
N LYS A 62 -13.66 16.71 -12.74
CA LYS A 62 -13.03 17.96 -13.19
C LYS A 62 -13.02 18.08 -14.72
N LYS A 63 -12.88 16.97 -15.45
CA LYS A 63 -12.98 16.97 -16.92
C LYS A 63 -14.40 17.32 -17.35
N GLU A 64 -15.41 16.69 -16.77
CA GLU A 64 -16.82 16.98 -17.07
C GLU A 64 -17.18 18.44 -16.79
N LEU A 65 -16.75 18.99 -15.65
CA LEU A 65 -16.99 20.41 -15.33
C LEU A 65 -16.38 21.34 -16.39
N ARG A 66 -15.14 21.09 -16.82
CA ARG A 66 -14.49 21.88 -17.87
C ARG A 66 -15.18 21.74 -19.22
N ASP A 67 -15.65 20.55 -19.57
CA ASP A 67 -16.37 20.33 -20.82
C ASP A 67 -17.75 21.01 -20.79
N ARG A 68 -18.42 21.05 -19.62
CA ARG A 68 -19.64 21.85 -19.39
C ARG A 68 -19.39 23.35 -19.56
N GLU A 69 -18.33 23.88 -18.96
CA GLU A 69 -17.95 25.30 -19.11
C GLU A 69 -17.71 25.67 -20.57
N LYS A 70 -16.97 24.83 -21.32
CA LYS A 70 -16.74 25.05 -22.76
C LYS A 70 -18.06 25.03 -23.55
N HIS A 71 -18.96 24.09 -23.26
CA HIS A 71 -20.25 24.01 -23.93
C HIS A 71 -21.08 25.27 -23.66
N HIS A 72 -21.11 25.73 -22.41
CA HIS A 72 -21.79 26.97 -22.02
C HIS A 72 -21.18 28.20 -22.73
N HIS A 73 -19.85 28.30 -22.79
CA HIS A 73 -19.16 29.39 -23.50
C HIS A 73 -19.42 29.37 -25.00
N HIS A 74 -19.43 28.19 -25.64
CA HIS A 74 -19.72 28.06 -27.07
C HIS A 74 -21.17 28.42 -27.39
N HIS A 75 -22.11 27.94 -26.57
CA HIS A 75 -23.54 28.26 -26.70
C HIS A 75 -23.79 29.77 -26.52
N HIS A 76 -23.20 30.38 -25.49
CA HIS A 76 -23.31 31.83 -25.26
C HIS A 76 -22.66 32.65 -26.39
N HIS A 77 -21.52 32.20 -26.94
CA HIS A 77 -20.87 32.85 -28.08
C HIS A 77 -21.70 32.74 -29.36
N LEU A 78 -22.33 31.60 -29.65
CA LEU A 78 -23.24 31.45 -30.80
C LEU A 78 -24.44 32.40 -30.69
N LEU A 79 -25.01 32.54 -29.50
CA LEU A 79 -26.12 33.44 -29.23
C LEU A 79 -25.71 34.92 -29.35
N HIS A 80 -24.52 35.30 -28.85
CA HIS A 80 -24.00 36.67 -28.95
C HIS A 80 -23.53 37.05 -30.36
N HIS A 81 -22.93 36.14 -31.13
CA HIS A 81 -22.48 36.43 -32.50
C HIS A 81 -23.64 36.66 -33.47
N HIS A 82 -24.84 36.16 -33.16
CA HIS A 82 -26.04 36.46 -33.92
C HIS A 82 -26.52 37.91 -33.75
N HIS A 83 -26.10 38.60 -32.69
CA HIS A 83 -26.55 39.96 -32.37
C HIS A 83 -25.62 41.09 -32.87
N HIS A 84 -24.44 40.78 -33.44
CA HIS A 84 -23.44 41.81 -33.80
C HIS A 84 -23.17 42.00 -35.30
N HIS A 85 -23.87 41.29 -36.19
CA HIS A 85 -23.64 41.40 -37.64
C HIS A 85 -24.61 42.35 -38.38
N HIS A 86 -25.13 43.40 -37.73
CA HIS A 86 -26.11 44.29 -38.38
C HIS A 86 -25.74 45.77 -38.57
N HIS A 87 -24.48 46.16 -38.40
CA HIS A 87 -24.03 47.50 -38.80
C HIS A 87 -22.68 47.44 -39.52
N HIS A 88 -22.72 47.36 -40.85
CA HIS A 88 -21.81 48.08 -41.77
C HIS A 88 -22.05 47.60 -43.21
N ARG A 89 -22.91 48.30 -43.96
CA ARG A 89 -22.71 48.50 -45.41
C ARG A 89 -23.57 49.64 -45.97
N ASP A 90 -23.23 50.88 -45.61
CA ASP A 90 -23.55 52.03 -46.47
C ASP A 90 -22.24 52.52 -47.09
N GLY A 91 -22.12 52.32 -48.40
CA GLY A 91 -20.91 52.69 -49.14
C GLY A 91 -20.86 52.11 -50.55
N GLY A 92 -21.53 52.80 -51.47
CA GLY A 92 -21.07 53.02 -52.85
C GLY A 92 -21.01 51.84 -53.83
N GLY A 93 -21.53 52.06 -55.05
CA GLY A 93 -21.09 51.34 -56.24
C GLY A 93 -22.22 50.77 -57.08
N GLY A 94 -22.51 51.44 -58.20
CA GLY A 94 -23.53 51.06 -59.17
C GLY A 94 -23.31 49.69 -59.82
N GLY A 95 -24.39 49.13 -60.34
CA GLY A 95 -24.36 47.92 -61.18
C GLY A 95 -25.59 47.03 -60.97
N GLY A 96 -26.54 47.09 -61.91
CA GLY A 96 -27.62 46.10 -62.03
C GLY A 96 -28.90 46.43 -61.26
N VAL A 97 -29.83 47.14 -61.91
CA VAL A 97 -31.16 47.48 -61.39
C VAL A 97 -32.16 46.31 -61.53
N VAL A 98 -31.86 45.30 -62.36
CA VAL A 98 -32.81 44.19 -62.63
C VAL A 98 -32.61 42.99 -61.70
N TRP A 99 -31.37 42.68 -61.29
CA TRP A 99 -31.11 41.61 -60.29
C TRP A 99 -31.31 42.08 -58.84
N ARG A 100 -31.44 43.40 -58.62
CA ARG A 100 -31.72 44.01 -57.31
C ARG A 100 -33.20 44.05 -56.95
N LEU A 101 -34.13 43.86 -57.89
CA LEU A 101 -35.56 43.74 -57.55
C LEU A 101 -35.99 42.31 -57.23
N VAL A 102 -35.37 41.30 -57.83
CA VAL A 102 -35.73 39.89 -57.56
C VAL A 102 -35.19 39.41 -56.20
N HIS A 103 -34.01 39.88 -55.78
CA HIS A 103 -33.46 39.56 -54.44
C HIS A 103 -33.94 40.48 -53.30
N LYS A 104 -34.70 41.54 -53.59
CA LYS A 104 -35.30 42.43 -52.57
C LYS A 104 -36.75 42.07 -52.24
N ALA A 105 -37.43 41.34 -53.12
CA ALA A 105 -38.79 40.81 -52.90
C ALA A 105 -38.81 39.39 -52.32
N VAL A 106 -37.71 38.63 -52.47
CA VAL A 106 -37.46 37.46 -51.61
C VAL A 106 -36.68 37.97 -50.42
N GLY A 107 -37.37 38.72 -49.56
CA GLY A 107 -36.87 39.03 -48.23
C GLY A 107 -36.29 37.74 -47.65
N ARG A 108 -35.08 37.81 -47.08
CA ARG A 108 -34.58 36.78 -46.20
C ARG A 108 -35.69 36.52 -45.18
N ARG A 109 -36.52 35.52 -45.46
CA ARG A 109 -37.36 34.88 -44.47
C ARG A 109 -36.31 34.28 -43.54
N GLU A 110 -35.95 35.03 -42.51
CA GLU A 110 -35.83 34.44 -41.19
C GLU A 110 -36.98 33.44 -41.15
N ARG A 111 -36.68 32.14 -41.16
CA ARG A 111 -37.71 31.19 -40.78
C ARG A 111 -38.08 31.68 -39.39
N PRO A 112 -39.30 32.20 -39.15
CA PRO A 112 -39.70 32.45 -37.79
C PRO A 112 -39.57 31.08 -37.15
N THR A 113 -38.63 30.93 -36.22
CA THR A 113 -38.70 29.80 -35.33
C THR A 113 -40.06 29.95 -34.68
N THR A 114 -40.97 29.04 -35.00
CA THR A 114 -42.31 29.11 -34.44
C THR A 114 -42.14 29.04 -32.92
N ALA A 115 -43.09 29.59 -32.16
CA ALA A 115 -43.07 29.40 -30.70
C ALA A 115 -42.94 27.91 -30.31
N GLU A 116 -43.34 27.00 -31.21
CA GLU A 116 -43.14 25.56 -31.15
C GLU A 116 -41.66 25.12 -31.27
N ASP A 117 -40.85 25.76 -32.12
CA ASP A 117 -39.42 25.49 -32.26
C ASP A 117 -38.63 25.93 -31.02
N ASP A 118 -38.99 27.07 -30.42
CA ASP A 118 -38.41 27.54 -29.15
C ASP A 118 -38.82 26.66 -27.97
N ALA A 119 -40.09 26.24 -27.93
CA ALA A 119 -40.57 25.27 -26.94
C ALA A 119 -39.87 23.91 -27.08
N GLN A 120 -39.62 23.43 -28.30
CA GLN A 120 -38.85 22.20 -28.54
C GLN A 120 -37.38 22.33 -28.13
N ARG A 121 -36.75 23.50 -28.32
CA ARG A 121 -35.38 23.75 -27.85
C ARG A 121 -35.31 23.76 -26.32
N ALA A 122 -36.21 24.47 -25.67
CA ALA A 122 -36.30 24.49 -24.21
C ALA A 122 -36.51 23.09 -23.61
N ALA A 123 -37.42 22.29 -24.19
CA ALA A 123 -37.64 20.92 -23.75
C ALA A 123 -36.39 20.03 -23.89
N ARG A 124 -35.64 20.17 -25.00
CA ARG A 124 -34.38 19.43 -25.19
C ARG A 124 -33.29 19.85 -24.21
N GLU A 125 -33.20 21.14 -23.91
CA GLU A 125 -32.25 21.66 -22.92
C GLU A 125 -32.59 21.19 -21.51
N GLU A 126 -33.87 21.14 -21.14
CA GLU A 126 -34.33 20.58 -19.87
C GLU A 126 -34.02 19.08 -19.76
N GLU A 127 -34.29 18.30 -20.81
CA GLU A 127 -33.92 16.88 -20.84
C GLU A 127 -32.41 16.67 -20.71
N GLU A 128 -31.61 17.49 -21.39
CA GLU A 128 -30.15 17.44 -21.30
C GLU A 128 -29.66 17.83 -19.90
N GLN A 129 -30.26 18.84 -19.28
CA GLN A 129 -29.97 19.23 -17.88
C GLN A 129 -30.30 18.09 -16.91
N GLN A 130 -31.48 17.47 -17.04
CA GLN A 130 -31.86 16.33 -16.20
C GLN A 130 -30.91 15.14 -16.36
N GLN A 131 -30.49 14.83 -17.58
CA GLN A 131 -29.49 13.79 -17.83
C GLN A 131 -28.14 14.11 -17.16
N ARG A 132 -27.69 15.37 -17.25
CA ARG A 132 -26.46 15.84 -16.62
C ARG A 132 -26.52 15.76 -15.10
N GLU A 133 -27.61 16.21 -14.49
CA GLU A 133 -27.81 16.14 -13.04
C GLU A 133 -27.82 14.68 -12.56
N ARG A 134 -28.47 13.79 -13.30
CA ARG A 134 -28.48 12.36 -12.99
C ARG A 134 -27.08 11.75 -13.04
N LEU A 135 -26.28 12.09 -14.05
CA LEU A 135 -24.89 11.62 -14.15
C LEU A 135 -24.02 12.18 -13.03
N ASP A 136 -24.17 13.47 -12.69
CA ASP A 136 -23.45 14.10 -11.59
C ASP A 136 -23.78 13.46 -10.23
N ALA A 137 -25.06 13.13 -10.01
CA ALA A 137 -25.51 12.43 -8.81
C ALA A 137 -24.88 11.04 -8.69
N LEU A 138 -24.83 10.26 -9.78
CA LEU A 138 -24.20 8.95 -9.81
C LEU A 138 -22.70 9.01 -9.50
N LEU A 139 -21.98 9.97 -10.09
CA LEU A 139 -20.56 10.16 -9.82
C LEU A 139 -20.28 10.55 -8.35
N ARG A 140 -21.12 11.40 -7.75
CA ARG A 140 -21.00 11.76 -6.33
C ARG A 140 -21.27 10.57 -5.42
N GLU A 141 -22.23 9.73 -5.76
CA GLU A 141 -22.52 8.51 -5.02
C GLU A 141 -21.34 7.53 -5.07
N GLU A 142 -20.75 7.34 -6.25
CA GLU A 142 -19.55 6.52 -6.44
C GLU A 142 -18.35 7.07 -5.64
N GLU A 143 -18.12 8.39 -5.71
CA GLU A 143 -17.09 9.06 -4.93
C GLU A 143 -17.30 8.90 -3.42
N SER A 144 -18.54 9.03 -2.92
CA SER A 144 -18.86 8.83 -1.50
C SER A 144 -18.59 7.39 -1.06
N ARG A 145 -19.01 6.40 -1.85
CA ARG A 145 -18.76 4.98 -1.58
C ARG A 145 -17.27 4.69 -1.52
N GLU A 146 -16.51 5.20 -2.47
CA GLU A 146 -15.07 4.98 -2.50
C GLU A 146 -14.37 5.69 -1.33
N ARG A 147 -14.82 6.88 -0.93
CA ARG A 147 -14.32 7.57 0.27
C ARG A 147 -14.57 6.78 1.55
N GLU A 148 -15.73 6.14 1.67
CA GLU A 148 -16.06 5.27 2.79
C GLU A 148 -15.14 4.03 2.81
N VAL A 149 -14.94 3.38 1.66
CA VAL A 149 -14.00 2.26 1.52
C VAL A 149 -12.58 2.69 1.92
N ASN A 150 -12.10 3.82 1.40
CA ASN A 150 -10.79 4.37 1.71
C ASN A 150 -10.64 4.67 3.21
N GLY A 151 -11.64 5.31 3.81
CA GLY A 151 -11.67 5.61 5.25
C GLY A 151 -11.61 4.33 6.09
N ASN A 152 -12.37 3.31 5.72
CA ASN A 152 -12.35 2.01 6.40
C ASN A 152 -10.99 1.32 6.27
N LEU A 153 -10.36 1.34 5.08
CA LEU A 153 -9.02 0.79 4.88
C LEU A 153 -7.96 1.50 5.72
N ARG A 154 -8.03 2.83 5.83
CA ARG A 154 -7.12 3.61 6.70
C ARG A 154 -7.29 3.25 8.16
N ALA A 155 -8.53 3.10 8.63
CA ALA A 155 -8.82 2.69 9.99
C ALA A 155 -8.33 1.26 10.30
N GLN A 156 -8.50 0.33 9.35
CA GLN A 156 -7.96 -1.03 9.47
C GLN A 156 -6.43 -1.03 9.50
N LEU A 157 -5.79 -0.22 8.66
CA LEU A 157 -4.34 -0.09 8.63
C LEU A 157 -3.81 0.48 9.94
N SER A 158 -4.43 1.53 10.48
CA SER A 158 -4.01 2.11 11.77
C SER A 158 -4.19 1.10 12.91
N ALA A 159 -5.32 0.39 12.95
CA ALA A 159 -5.57 -0.64 13.95
C ALA A 159 -4.57 -1.81 13.84
N ALA A 160 -4.22 -2.21 12.61
CA ALA A 160 -3.19 -3.21 12.38
C ALA A 160 -1.83 -2.72 12.91
N LEU A 161 -1.40 -1.51 12.56
CA LEU A 161 -0.14 -0.94 13.04
C LEU A 161 -0.07 -0.89 14.58
N GLU A 162 -1.14 -0.53 15.26
CA GLU A 162 -1.22 -0.54 16.72
C GLU A 162 -1.09 -1.95 17.31
N ALA A 163 -1.71 -2.95 16.67
CA ALA A 163 -1.62 -4.35 17.09
C ALA A 163 -0.24 -4.98 16.83
N GLY A 164 0.60 -4.38 16.00
CA GLY A 164 1.94 -4.87 15.70
C GLY A 164 2.93 -4.78 16.88
N GLY A 165 2.77 -3.78 17.75
CA GLY A 165 3.71 -3.56 18.87
C GLY A 165 3.86 -4.76 19.81
N PRO A 166 2.76 -5.33 20.34
CA PRO A 166 2.81 -6.52 21.18
C PRO A 166 3.41 -7.75 20.47
N LEU A 167 3.13 -7.94 19.17
CA LEU A 167 3.68 -9.06 18.39
C LEU A 167 5.20 -8.92 18.20
N GLU A 168 5.68 -7.70 17.92
CA GLU A 168 7.11 -7.42 17.82
C GLU A 168 7.82 -7.62 19.17
N ALA A 169 7.21 -7.21 20.27
CA ALA A 169 7.74 -7.45 21.59
C ALA A 169 7.81 -8.96 21.92
N ALA A 170 6.79 -9.74 21.58
CA ALA A 170 6.78 -11.18 21.77
C ALA A 170 7.86 -11.88 20.92
N ALA A 171 8.01 -11.50 19.65
CA ALA A 171 9.04 -12.04 18.77
C ALA A 171 10.45 -11.71 19.27
N ARG A 172 10.68 -10.48 19.74
CA ARG A 172 11.96 -10.09 20.36
C ARG A 172 12.26 -10.92 21.61
N ARG A 173 11.29 -11.11 22.50
CA ARG A 173 11.46 -11.97 23.69
C ARG A 173 11.82 -13.40 23.29
N HIS A 174 11.24 -13.92 22.21
CA HIS A 174 11.57 -15.23 21.67
C HIS A 174 13.04 -15.29 21.21
N ASP A 175 13.44 -14.37 20.33
CA ASP A 175 14.80 -14.31 19.78
C ASP A 175 15.87 -14.10 20.87
N GLU A 176 15.59 -13.23 21.85
CA GLU A 176 16.45 -12.99 23.00
C GLU A 176 16.62 -14.25 23.85
N ALA A 177 15.52 -14.96 24.12
CA ALA A 177 15.58 -16.21 24.88
C ALA A 177 16.32 -17.32 24.13
N GLN A 178 16.22 -17.39 22.80
CA GLN A 178 17.02 -18.32 21.99
C GLN A 178 18.51 -17.97 22.06
N CYS A 179 18.87 -16.71 21.83
CA CYS A 179 20.26 -16.26 21.90
C CYS A 179 20.87 -16.51 23.28
N GLU A 180 20.11 -16.28 24.36
CA GLU A 180 20.59 -16.50 25.72
C GLU A 180 20.74 -18.00 26.02
N LEU A 181 19.85 -18.84 25.48
CA LEU A 181 19.97 -20.29 25.60
C LEU A 181 21.26 -20.76 24.91
N ASP A 182 21.49 -20.34 23.66
CA ASP A 182 22.70 -20.67 22.92
C ASP A 182 23.96 -20.22 23.66
N THR A 183 23.96 -18.98 24.17
CA THR A 183 25.08 -18.44 24.97
C THR A 183 25.32 -19.24 26.24
N LEU A 184 24.26 -19.67 26.93
CA LEU A 184 24.34 -20.47 28.14
C LEU A 184 24.90 -21.88 27.85
N TYR A 185 24.52 -22.48 26.73
CA TYR A 185 25.11 -23.75 26.29
C TYR A 185 26.57 -23.57 25.89
N ASP A 186 26.90 -22.52 25.15
CA ASP A 186 28.29 -22.20 24.82
C ASP A 186 29.12 -21.94 26.08
N ASP A 187 28.64 -21.26 27.13
CA ASP A 187 29.44 -21.06 28.35
C ASP A 187 29.72 -22.37 29.13
N ILE A 188 28.77 -23.31 29.12
CA ILE A 188 28.92 -24.59 29.82
C ILE A 188 29.80 -25.56 29.04
N PHE A 189 29.62 -25.58 27.72
CA PHE A 189 30.17 -26.61 26.83
C PHE A 189 31.22 -26.10 25.85
N ALA A 190 31.57 -24.80 25.87
CA ALA A 190 32.65 -24.28 25.04
C ALA A 190 33.95 -25.03 25.38
N PRO A 191 34.71 -25.45 24.36
CA PRO A 191 36.03 -26.02 24.57
C PRO A 191 36.92 -24.94 25.19
N ALA A 192 37.52 -25.22 26.35
CA ALA A 192 38.50 -24.29 26.89
C ALA A 192 39.80 -24.40 26.09
N GLY A 193 40.03 -23.42 25.24
CA GLY A 193 41.35 -23.11 24.71
C GLY A 193 41.50 -23.28 23.19
N PRO A 194 42.38 -22.48 22.56
CA PRO A 194 42.66 -22.51 21.14
C PRO A 194 43.76 -23.52 20.83
N ASP A 195 43.59 -24.79 21.16
CA ASP A 195 44.54 -25.82 20.74
C ASP A 195 43.85 -26.92 19.93
N THR A 196 44.24 -26.94 18.65
CA THR A 196 44.13 -28.01 17.67
C THR A 196 42.84 -28.09 16.85
N ALA A 197 42.86 -27.31 15.77
CA ALA A 197 42.42 -27.82 14.48
C ALA A 197 43.25 -29.07 14.15
N THR A 198 42.83 -30.25 14.63
CA THR A 198 42.96 -31.61 14.05
C THR A 198 42.65 -32.63 15.15
N THR A 199 41.44 -33.22 15.08
CA THR A 199 41.06 -34.51 15.67
C THR A 199 40.88 -34.60 17.20
N THR A 200 39.61 -34.58 17.63
CA THR A 200 39.02 -35.44 18.67
C THR A 200 39.66 -35.50 20.07
N THR A 201 40.18 -34.41 20.62
CA THR A 201 40.43 -34.36 22.07
C THR A 201 39.96 -33.02 22.62
N THR A 202 38.67 -32.97 22.99
CA THR A 202 38.10 -31.86 23.74
C THR A 202 38.65 -31.95 25.16
N THR A 203 39.78 -31.30 25.42
CA THR A 203 40.38 -31.22 26.76
C THR A 203 39.30 -30.77 27.74
N THR A 204 38.88 -31.67 28.63
CA THR A 204 37.81 -31.39 29.58
C THR A 204 38.46 -30.64 30.74
N PRO A 205 38.30 -29.30 30.85
CA PRO A 205 39.24 -28.44 31.58
C PRO A 205 39.33 -28.71 33.09
N ASN A 206 38.42 -29.51 33.62
CA ASN A 206 38.31 -29.85 35.04
C ASN A 206 38.61 -31.33 35.36
N TYR A 207 38.96 -32.16 34.36
CA TYR A 207 39.23 -33.59 34.55
C TYR A 207 40.57 -34.00 33.91
N PRO A 208 41.70 -33.51 34.45
CA PRO A 208 43.02 -33.76 33.88
C PRO A 208 43.44 -35.24 33.90
N ASP A 209 42.86 -36.04 34.80
CA ASP A 209 43.05 -37.49 34.84
C ASP A 209 42.30 -38.18 33.71
N GLU A 210 41.08 -37.74 33.38
CA GLU A 210 40.30 -38.28 32.26
C GLU A 210 41.00 -37.96 30.93
N ASP A 211 41.47 -36.71 30.76
CA ASP A 211 42.26 -36.29 29.61
C ASP A 211 43.57 -37.11 29.50
N ARG A 212 44.15 -37.53 30.63
CA ARG A 212 45.33 -38.41 30.63
C ARG A 212 44.94 -39.80 30.15
N PHE A 213 43.85 -40.38 30.65
CA PHE A 213 43.39 -41.70 30.24
C PHE A 213 42.99 -41.75 28.77
N GLU A 214 42.36 -40.70 28.24
CA GLU A 214 42.04 -40.60 26.81
C GLU A 214 43.30 -40.61 25.95
N ARG A 215 44.31 -39.81 26.31
CA ARG A 215 45.60 -39.81 25.61
C ARG A 215 46.28 -41.19 25.66
N GLU A 216 46.34 -41.81 26.83
CA GLU A 216 46.92 -43.15 27.00
C GLU A 216 46.17 -44.21 26.16
N ALA A 217 44.84 -44.17 26.17
CA ALA A 217 44.02 -45.09 25.39
C ALA A 217 44.21 -44.88 23.88
N GLU A 218 44.31 -43.63 23.42
CA GLU A 218 44.47 -43.30 22.02
C GLU A 218 45.88 -43.62 21.51
N GLU A 219 46.90 -43.41 22.34
CA GLU A 219 48.28 -43.81 22.09
C GLU A 219 48.40 -45.34 22.00
N ALA A 220 47.73 -46.08 22.90
CA ALA A 220 47.62 -47.53 22.82
C ALA A 220 46.89 -47.99 21.54
N ARG A 221 45.82 -47.28 21.14
CA ARG A 221 45.07 -47.59 19.91
C ARG A 221 45.91 -47.36 18.65
N ARG A 222 46.68 -46.26 18.61
CA ARG A 222 47.63 -45.98 17.52
C ARG A 222 48.71 -47.04 17.46
N ALA A 223 49.32 -47.38 18.60
CA ALA A 223 50.33 -48.42 18.68
C ALA A 223 49.83 -49.79 18.19
N TYR A 224 48.57 -50.13 18.46
CA TYR A 224 47.95 -51.36 17.94
C TYR A 224 47.69 -51.32 16.43
N HIS A 225 47.34 -50.16 15.87
CA HIS A 225 47.11 -50.02 14.43
C HIS A 225 48.40 -49.92 13.60
N ASP A 226 49.51 -49.53 14.22
CA ASP A 226 50.83 -49.40 13.60
C ASP A 226 51.67 -50.71 13.67
N THR A 227 51.21 -51.74 14.37
CA THR A 227 51.80 -53.11 14.40
C THR A 227 51.11 -54.07 13.44
#